data_AF-A0A7C3CNW5-F1
#
_entry.id   AF-A0A7C3CNW5-F1
#
_cell.length_a   1.000
_cell.length_b   1.000
_cell.length_c   1.000
_cell.angle_alpha   90.00
_cell.angle_beta   90.00
_cell.angle_gamma   90.00
#
_symmetry.space_group_name_H-M   'P 1'
#
loop_
_entity.id
_entity.type
_entity.pdbx_description
1 polymer ?
#
loop_
_entity_poly.entity_id
_entity_poly.type
_entity_poly.pdbx_seq_one_letter_code
_entity_poly.pdbx_strand_id
1 'polypeptide(L)'
;MRGNIISYIEMCQKEGTSLQKGMNFRLKGRHSVILMSVRQNSPYQDEITEDGTVLIYEGHDVPKTKGILNPKEIDQPEFRSSGTPTENGKFHQAAQGFKSGAKGPDIVQVYEKIKPGIWSDNGFFHLVDSWVQTDGKRNVFKFKLVAIEDVANESAPEDITSREVKRSRIIPTHVKLEVWKRDKGRCVTCGATDELHFDHIVPYSKGGTSLKAENIQLLCARHNLEKRDKIQ
;
A
#
# COMPACT_ATOMS: atom_id res chain seq x y z
N MET A 1 12.69 1.49 3.25
CA MET A 1 12.65 2.91 2.86
C MET A 1 11.44 3.09 1.95
N ARG A 2 10.54 4.00 2.31
CA ARG A 2 9.32 4.28 1.53
C ARG A 2 9.71 4.98 0.22
N GLY A 3 8.99 4.71 -0.87
CA GLY A 3 9.23 5.31 -2.18
C GLY A 3 10.16 4.50 -3.09
N ASN A 4 10.70 3.37 -2.62
CA ASN A 4 11.52 2.47 -3.44
C ASN A 4 10.71 1.93 -4.62
N ILE A 5 11.31 1.93 -5.80
CA ILE A 5 10.79 1.24 -6.96
C ILE A 5 11.35 -0.18 -6.95
N ILE A 6 10.45 -1.15 -7.01
CA ILE A 6 10.77 -2.58 -6.84
C ILE A 6 10.07 -3.39 -7.94
N SER A 7 10.78 -4.38 -8.48
CA SER A 7 10.18 -5.35 -9.39
C SER A 7 9.28 -6.33 -8.65
N TYR A 8 8.43 -7.04 -9.38
CA TYR A 8 7.59 -8.09 -8.78
C TYR A 8 8.43 -9.21 -8.12
N ILE A 9 9.58 -9.55 -8.72
CA ILE A 9 10.46 -10.62 -8.22
C ILE A 9 11.09 -10.20 -6.89
N GLU A 10 11.67 -9.01 -6.84
CA GLU A 10 12.28 -8.46 -5.61
C GLU A 10 11.24 -8.30 -4.50
N MET A 11 10.01 -7.87 -4.84
CA MET A 11 8.91 -7.81 -3.88
C MET A 11 8.58 -9.19 -3.31
N CYS A 12 8.49 -10.23 -4.14
CA CYS A 12 8.26 -11.60 -3.67
C CYS A 12 9.42 -12.14 -2.83
N GLN A 13 10.66 -11.79 -3.18
CA GLN A 13 11.85 -12.14 -2.40
C GLN A 13 11.83 -11.48 -1.02
N LYS A 14 11.52 -10.17 -0.97
CA LYS A 14 11.37 -9.41 0.28
C LYS A 14 10.28 -10.02 1.18
N GLU A 15 9.14 -10.41 0.60
CA GLU A 15 8.08 -11.07 1.36
C GLU A 15 8.30 -12.57 1.63
N GLY A 16 9.33 -13.15 1.01
CA GLY A 16 9.69 -14.56 1.11
C GLY A 16 8.62 -15.51 0.55
N THR A 17 7.69 -15.02 -0.28
CA THR A 17 6.61 -15.81 -0.89
C THR A 17 6.07 -15.15 -2.15
N SER A 18 5.43 -15.92 -3.03
CA SER A 18 4.73 -15.37 -4.19
C SER A 18 3.46 -14.63 -3.77
N LEU A 19 3.29 -13.39 -4.24
CA LEU A 19 2.12 -12.55 -3.95
C LEU A 19 1.11 -12.64 -5.10
N GLN A 20 0.37 -13.75 -5.13
CA GLN A 20 -0.63 -14.03 -6.19
C GLN A 20 -1.96 -13.31 -5.96
N LYS A 21 -2.22 -12.86 -4.74
CA LYS A 21 -3.42 -12.10 -4.36
C LYS A 21 -3.01 -10.68 -4.01
N GLY A 22 -3.89 -9.72 -4.27
CA GLY A 22 -3.72 -8.34 -3.79
C GLY A 22 -3.85 -8.12 -2.28
N MET A 23 -4.23 -9.13 -1.49
CA MET A 23 -4.37 -9.09 -0.03
C MET A 23 -3.84 -10.40 0.50
N ASN A 24 -2.90 -10.32 1.43
CA ASN A 24 -2.26 -11.47 2.03
C ASN A 24 -2.15 -11.23 3.52
N PHE A 25 -3.03 -11.85 4.30
CA PHE A 25 -3.11 -11.68 5.73
C PHE A 25 -1.97 -12.41 6.44
N ARG A 26 -1.22 -11.68 7.27
CA ARG A 26 -0.14 -12.15 8.16
C ARG A 26 0.77 -13.20 7.53
N LEU A 27 1.48 -12.81 6.46
CA LEU A 27 2.35 -13.71 5.72
C LEU A 27 3.41 -14.33 6.62
N LYS A 28 3.39 -15.67 6.75
CA LYS A 28 4.27 -16.43 7.66
C LYS A 28 4.24 -15.93 9.11
N GLY A 29 3.09 -15.43 9.57
CA GLY A 29 2.92 -14.92 10.94
C GLY A 29 3.44 -13.50 11.18
N ARG A 30 3.88 -12.79 10.13
CA ARG A 30 4.38 -11.40 10.21
C ARG A 30 3.27 -10.39 9.86
N HIS A 31 3.64 -9.20 9.38
CA HIS A 31 2.72 -8.23 8.80
C HIS A 31 1.90 -8.80 7.63
N SER A 32 0.79 -8.14 7.34
CA SER A 32 -0.02 -8.41 6.16
C SER A 32 0.49 -7.60 4.96
N VAL A 33 0.20 -8.04 3.74
CA VAL A 33 0.62 -7.34 2.51
C VAL A 33 -0.59 -7.00 1.66
N ILE A 34 -0.68 -5.75 1.22
CA ILE A 34 -1.64 -5.28 0.22
C ILE A 34 -0.91 -4.87 -1.05
N LEU A 35 -1.41 -5.35 -2.19
CA LEU A 35 -1.04 -4.85 -3.51
C LEU A 35 -2.18 -3.95 -4.01
N MET A 36 -1.93 -2.64 -4.03
CA MET A 36 -2.90 -1.63 -4.44
C MET A 36 -2.67 -1.15 -5.88
N SER A 37 -3.73 -0.63 -6.51
CA SER A 37 -3.64 -0.01 -7.83
C SER A 37 -4.79 0.97 -8.03
N VAL A 38 -4.48 2.25 -8.18
CA VAL A 38 -5.46 3.33 -8.48
C VAL A 38 -5.49 3.73 -9.96
N ARG A 39 -4.99 2.87 -10.85
CA ARG A 39 -4.96 3.17 -12.29
C ARG A 39 -6.37 3.37 -12.84
N GLN A 40 -6.47 4.17 -13.89
CA GLN A 40 -7.68 4.20 -14.72
C GLN A 40 -7.98 2.76 -15.19
N ASN A 41 -9.18 2.26 -14.87
CA ASN A 41 -9.63 0.88 -15.04
C ASN A 41 -9.04 -0.17 -14.06
N SER A 42 -8.49 0.24 -12.91
CA SER A 42 -8.25 -0.70 -11.83
C SER A 42 -9.59 -1.37 -11.45
N PRO A 43 -9.57 -2.69 -11.14
CA PRO A 43 -10.79 -3.37 -10.74
C PRO A 43 -11.37 -2.80 -9.44
N TYR A 44 -10.54 -2.17 -8.61
CA TYR A 44 -10.87 -1.69 -7.28
C TYR A 44 -10.80 -0.17 -7.21
N GLN A 45 -11.68 0.41 -6.38
CA GLN A 45 -11.71 1.84 -6.10
C GLN A 45 -10.92 2.12 -4.82
N ASP A 46 -9.60 1.95 -4.91
CA ASP A 46 -8.69 2.35 -3.85
C ASP A 46 -8.58 3.88 -3.84
N GLU A 47 -8.62 4.50 -2.66
CA GLU A 47 -8.57 5.95 -2.51
C GLU A 47 -7.48 6.36 -1.53
N ILE A 48 -6.74 7.41 -1.89
CA ILE A 48 -5.77 8.04 -1.00
C ILE A 48 -6.38 9.36 -0.56
N THR A 49 -6.58 9.53 0.75
CA THR A 49 -7.20 10.73 1.36
C THR A 49 -6.28 11.40 2.37
N GLU A 50 -6.74 12.51 2.95
CA GLU A 50 -6.03 13.25 4.01
C GLU A 50 -4.57 13.60 3.63
N ASP A 51 -4.38 14.14 2.41
CA ASP A 51 -3.08 14.49 1.85
C ASP A 51 -2.05 13.34 1.80
N GLY A 52 -2.53 12.10 1.67
CA GLY A 52 -1.67 10.92 1.54
C GLY A 52 -1.38 10.20 2.86
N THR A 53 -2.06 10.52 3.95
CA THR A 53 -1.92 9.78 5.21
C THR A 53 -2.83 8.55 5.28
N VAL A 54 -3.95 8.57 4.58
CA VAL A 54 -4.97 7.53 4.66
C VAL A 54 -5.16 6.84 3.32
N LEU A 55 -5.18 5.51 3.36
CA LEU A 55 -5.56 4.65 2.25
C LEU A 55 -6.90 3.97 2.60
N ILE A 56 -7.91 4.16 1.76
CA ILE A 56 -9.12 3.34 1.76
C ILE A 56 -8.94 2.27 0.69
N TYR A 57 -8.82 1.02 1.14
CA TYR A 57 -8.61 -0.13 0.26
C TYR A 57 -9.90 -0.92 0.10
N GLU A 58 -10.26 -1.28 -1.13
CA GLU A 58 -11.40 -2.16 -1.40
C GLU A 58 -10.98 -3.64 -1.27
N GLY A 59 -11.80 -4.41 -0.57
CA GLY A 59 -11.61 -5.85 -0.44
C GLY A 59 -11.68 -6.60 -1.77
N HIS A 60 -11.53 -7.91 -1.71
CA HIS A 60 -11.41 -8.76 -2.88
C HIS A 60 -12.71 -9.43 -3.29
N ASP A 61 -12.82 -9.62 -4.60
CA ASP A 61 -13.91 -10.34 -5.20
C ASP A 61 -13.75 -11.85 -5.02
N VAL A 62 -14.86 -12.57 -5.19
CA VAL A 62 -14.81 -14.01 -5.37
C VAL A 62 -13.91 -14.38 -6.56
N PRO A 63 -13.16 -15.50 -6.49
CA PRO A 63 -12.37 -15.95 -7.61
C PRO A 63 -13.27 -16.32 -8.80
N LYS A 64 -12.80 -16.08 -10.03
CA LYS A 64 -13.46 -16.60 -11.24
C LYS A 64 -13.39 -18.12 -11.22
N THR A 65 -14.56 -18.76 -11.23
CA THR A 65 -14.70 -20.22 -11.30
C THR A 65 -15.77 -20.57 -12.33
N LYS A 66 -15.92 -21.85 -12.70
CA LYS A 66 -16.83 -22.31 -13.77
C LYS A 66 -18.29 -21.86 -13.57
N GLY A 67 -18.71 -21.56 -12.34
CA GLY A 67 -20.06 -21.03 -12.03
C GLY A 67 -20.13 -19.52 -11.78
N ILE A 68 -19.01 -18.80 -11.82
CA ILE A 68 -18.93 -17.35 -11.56
C ILE A 68 -18.33 -16.67 -12.79
N LEU A 69 -19.22 -16.19 -13.66
CA LEU A 69 -18.83 -15.50 -14.90
C LEU A 69 -18.32 -14.08 -14.61
N ASN A 70 -19.00 -13.35 -13.71
CA ASN A 70 -18.64 -11.98 -13.34
C ASN A 70 -18.55 -11.79 -11.81
N PRO A 71 -17.34 -11.83 -11.22
CA PRO A 71 -17.15 -11.57 -9.79
C PRO A 71 -17.65 -10.20 -9.31
N LYS A 72 -17.74 -9.20 -10.22
CA LYS A 72 -18.19 -7.83 -9.90
C LYS A 72 -19.70 -7.71 -9.73
N GLU A 73 -20.45 -8.80 -9.87
CA GLU A 73 -21.89 -8.86 -9.61
C GLU A 73 -22.21 -9.59 -8.30
N ILE A 74 -21.18 -10.07 -7.59
CA ILE A 74 -21.34 -10.87 -6.39
C ILE A 74 -20.76 -10.12 -5.22
N ASP A 75 -21.55 -10.02 -4.14
CA ASP A 75 -21.13 -9.51 -2.84
C ASP A 75 -19.81 -10.16 -2.41
N GLN A 76 -18.89 -9.33 -1.93
CA GLN A 76 -17.61 -9.83 -1.44
C GLN A 76 -17.85 -10.66 -0.18
N PRO A 77 -17.41 -11.93 -0.15
CA PRO A 77 -17.72 -12.80 0.97
C PRO A 77 -16.75 -12.62 2.13
N GLU A 78 -17.28 -12.63 3.35
CA GLU A 78 -16.48 -12.72 4.57
C GLU A 78 -15.95 -14.14 4.81
N PHE A 79 -16.78 -15.15 4.49
CA PHE A 79 -16.46 -16.57 4.67
C PHE A 79 -16.58 -17.31 3.35
N ARG A 80 -15.75 -18.34 3.19
CA ARG A 80 -15.92 -19.33 2.13
C ARG A 80 -17.15 -20.20 2.43
N SER A 81 -17.65 -20.91 1.43
CA SER A 81 -18.72 -21.89 1.62
C SER A 81 -18.39 -22.97 2.67
N SER A 82 -17.11 -23.26 2.88
CA SER A 82 -16.63 -24.16 3.93
C SER A 82 -16.62 -23.56 5.35
N GLY A 83 -17.07 -22.31 5.53
CA GLY A 83 -17.04 -21.59 6.80
C GLY A 83 -15.68 -20.99 7.19
N THR A 84 -14.64 -21.20 6.39
CA THR A 84 -13.31 -20.62 6.66
C THR A 84 -13.28 -19.15 6.21
N PRO A 85 -12.68 -18.23 7.00
CA PRO A 85 -12.59 -16.82 6.62
C PRO A 85 -11.84 -16.60 5.30
N THR A 86 -12.36 -15.68 4.48
CA THR A 86 -11.65 -15.16 3.30
C THR A 86 -10.57 -14.17 3.74
N GLU A 87 -9.78 -13.63 2.81
CA GLU A 87 -8.87 -12.52 3.16
C GLU A 87 -9.66 -11.30 3.65
N ASN A 88 -10.82 -11.02 3.06
CA ASN A 88 -11.72 -9.97 3.56
C ASN A 88 -12.13 -10.22 5.00
N GLY A 89 -12.60 -11.44 5.32
CA GLY A 89 -13.01 -11.78 6.69
C GLY A 89 -11.87 -11.67 7.70
N LYS A 90 -10.66 -12.10 7.34
CA LYS A 90 -9.48 -11.98 8.22
C LYS A 90 -9.10 -10.52 8.49
N PHE A 91 -9.01 -9.70 7.44
CA PHE A 91 -8.73 -8.28 7.59
C PHE A 91 -9.86 -7.56 8.35
N HIS A 92 -11.12 -7.91 8.07
CA HIS A 92 -12.29 -7.32 8.74
C HIS A 92 -12.25 -7.61 10.23
N GLN A 93 -12.10 -8.88 10.62
CA GLN A 93 -11.94 -9.30 12.01
C GLN A 93 -10.77 -8.59 12.68
N ALA A 94 -9.63 -8.45 11.99
CA ALA A 94 -8.46 -7.78 12.54
C ALA A 94 -8.71 -6.29 12.81
N ALA A 95 -9.33 -5.59 11.87
CA ALA A 95 -9.69 -4.17 12.01
C ALA A 95 -10.74 -3.96 13.11
N GLN A 96 -11.79 -4.79 13.17
CA GLN A 96 -12.81 -4.71 14.22
C GLN A 96 -12.21 -4.95 15.62
N GLY A 97 -11.24 -5.86 15.74
CA GLY A 97 -10.53 -6.08 17.00
C GLY A 97 -9.73 -4.87 17.49
N PHE A 98 -9.17 -4.07 16.58
CA PHE A 98 -8.57 -2.79 16.94
C PHE A 98 -9.63 -1.74 17.29
N LYS A 99 -10.68 -1.63 16.46
CA LYS A 99 -11.78 -0.66 16.64
C LYS A 99 -12.49 -0.80 17.99
N SER A 100 -12.63 -2.04 18.48
CA SER A 100 -13.23 -2.34 19.78
C SER A 100 -12.25 -2.19 20.96
N GLY A 101 -10.98 -1.91 20.70
CA GLY A 101 -9.93 -1.82 21.72
C GLY A 101 -9.44 -3.17 22.26
N ALA A 102 -9.83 -4.28 21.65
CA ALA A 102 -9.42 -5.62 22.09
C ALA A 102 -7.93 -5.93 21.81
N LYS A 103 -7.32 -5.25 20.84
CA LYS A 103 -5.90 -5.36 20.50
C LYS A 103 -5.38 -4.10 19.81
N GLY A 104 -4.06 -4.00 19.62
CA GLY A 104 -3.43 -2.96 18.81
C GLY A 104 -3.70 -3.16 17.30
N PRO A 105 -3.37 -2.17 16.47
CA PRO A 105 -3.60 -2.24 15.03
C PRO A 105 -2.69 -3.27 14.36
N ASP A 106 -3.23 -3.97 13.36
CA ASP A 106 -2.41 -4.84 12.51
C ASP A 106 -1.55 -3.98 11.57
N ILE A 107 -0.32 -4.44 11.35
CA ILE A 107 0.63 -3.83 10.43
C ILE A 107 0.40 -4.38 9.02
N VAL A 108 0.33 -3.48 8.06
CA VAL A 108 0.13 -3.79 6.65
C VAL A 108 1.20 -3.10 5.81
N GLN A 109 2.00 -3.88 5.09
CA GLN A 109 2.91 -3.38 4.07
C GLN A 109 2.13 -3.16 2.77
N VAL A 110 2.26 -1.98 2.18
CA VAL A 110 1.53 -1.61 0.96
C VAL A 110 2.50 -1.46 -0.21
N TYR A 111 2.23 -2.18 -1.30
CA TYR A 111 2.90 -2.01 -2.58
C TYR A 111 1.92 -1.47 -3.62
N GLU A 112 2.32 -0.44 -4.34
CA GLU A 112 1.49 0.23 -5.34
C GLU A 112 1.99 -0.05 -6.75
N LYS A 113 1.07 -0.48 -7.62
CA LYS A 113 1.41 -0.82 -8.99
C LYS A 113 1.56 0.43 -9.86
N ILE A 114 2.80 0.83 -10.19
CA ILE A 114 3.08 1.99 -11.06
C ILE A 114 2.91 1.67 -12.55
N LYS A 115 3.61 0.64 -13.06
CA LYS A 115 3.46 0.11 -14.43
C LYS A 115 3.46 -1.44 -14.45
N PRO A 116 3.16 -2.14 -15.55
CA PRO A 116 3.36 -3.58 -15.61
C PRO A 116 4.80 -3.92 -15.20
N GLY A 117 4.97 -4.82 -14.22
CA GLY A 117 6.28 -5.20 -13.69
C GLY A 117 6.93 -4.22 -12.71
N ILE A 118 6.41 -3.00 -12.55
CA ILE A 118 7.01 -1.92 -11.76
C ILE A 118 6.09 -1.54 -10.61
N TRP A 119 6.58 -1.72 -9.38
CA TRP A 119 5.89 -1.42 -8.14
C TRP A 119 6.62 -0.33 -7.36
N SER A 120 5.89 0.38 -6.51
CA SER A 120 6.41 1.31 -5.53
C SER A 120 6.12 0.78 -4.12
N ASP A 121 7.14 0.70 -3.28
CA ASP A 121 7.01 0.40 -1.86
C ASP A 121 6.46 1.62 -1.12
N ASN A 122 5.20 1.57 -0.69
CA ASN A 122 4.55 2.64 0.07
C ASN A 122 4.77 2.52 1.58
N GLY A 123 5.59 1.57 2.03
CA GLY A 123 5.89 1.30 3.42
C GLY A 123 4.72 0.72 4.20
N PHE A 124 4.81 0.84 5.52
CA PHE A 124 3.85 0.27 6.46
C PHE A 124 2.68 1.21 6.77
N PHE A 125 1.57 0.57 7.11
CA PHE A 125 0.31 1.18 7.51
C PHE A 125 -0.28 0.41 8.70
N HIS A 126 -1.03 1.13 9.53
CA HIS A 126 -1.94 0.52 10.50
C HIS A 126 -3.30 0.28 9.87
N LEU A 127 -3.84 -0.93 10.02
CA LEU A 127 -5.23 -1.25 9.72
C LEU A 127 -6.11 -0.80 10.89
N VAL A 128 -6.88 0.27 10.69
CA VAL A 128 -7.60 0.95 11.80
C VAL A 128 -9.11 0.81 11.77
N ASP A 129 -9.71 0.53 10.60
CA ASP A 129 -11.15 0.31 10.50
C ASP A 129 -11.49 -0.56 9.28
N SER A 130 -12.70 -1.12 9.30
CA SER A 130 -13.30 -1.74 8.13
C SER A 130 -14.83 -1.65 8.17
N TRP A 131 -15.45 -1.64 7.00
CA TRP A 131 -16.90 -1.68 6.85
C TRP A 131 -17.29 -2.36 5.54
N VAL A 132 -18.57 -2.66 5.43
CA VAL A 132 -19.18 -3.10 4.17
C VAL A 132 -19.96 -1.94 3.58
N GLN A 133 -19.81 -1.71 2.28
CA GLN A 133 -20.48 -0.65 1.56
C GLN A 133 -21.02 -1.17 0.23
N THR A 134 -22.20 -0.69 -0.19
CA THR A 134 -22.70 -0.98 -1.53
C THR A 134 -22.00 -0.09 -2.56
N ASP A 135 -21.56 -0.69 -3.68
CA ASP A 135 -21.05 0.03 -4.85
C ASP A 135 -22.16 0.35 -5.88
N GLY A 136 -23.43 0.15 -5.49
CA GLY A 136 -24.61 0.26 -6.34
C GLY A 136 -25.00 -1.03 -7.06
N LYS A 137 -24.12 -2.04 -7.07
CA LYS A 137 -24.41 -3.37 -7.66
C LYS A 137 -24.30 -4.48 -6.64
N ARG A 138 -23.36 -4.37 -5.71
CA ARG A 138 -23.04 -5.39 -4.71
C ARG A 138 -22.43 -4.75 -3.47
N ASN A 139 -22.30 -5.53 -2.42
CA ASN A 139 -21.59 -5.15 -1.21
C ASN A 139 -20.09 -5.47 -1.32
N VAL A 140 -19.25 -4.50 -1.00
CA VAL A 140 -17.80 -4.62 -0.97
C VAL A 140 -17.26 -4.28 0.40
N PHE A 141 -16.17 -4.93 0.79
CA PHE A 141 -15.42 -4.53 1.98
C PHE A 141 -14.59 -3.28 1.68
N LYS A 142 -14.50 -2.40 2.66
CA LYS A 142 -13.58 -1.28 2.67
C LYS A 142 -12.73 -1.35 3.93
N PHE A 143 -11.44 -1.03 3.79
CA PHE A 143 -10.46 -1.05 4.87
C PHE A 143 -9.81 0.32 4.97
N LYS A 144 -9.84 0.92 6.15
CA LYS A 144 -9.11 2.17 6.42
C LYS A 144 -7.73 1.84 6.96
N LEU A 145 -6.72 2.29 6.23
CA LEU A 145 -5.32 2.15 6.59
C LEU A 145 -4.69 3.53 6.79
N VAL A 146 -3.88 3.69 7.83
CA VAL A 146 -3.17 4.95 8.10
C VAL A 146 -1.68 4.72 7.99
N ALA A 147 -1.01 5.50 7.15
CA ALA A 147 0.43 5.42 6.91
C ALA A 147 1.23 5.75 8.18
N ILE A 148 2.29 4.97 8.40
CA ILE A 148 3.21 5.12 9.53
C ILE A 148 4.66 5.20 9.01
N GLU A 149 5.51 5.94 9.71
CA GLU A 149 6.91 6.14 9.30
C GLU A 149 7.75 4.87 9.47
N ASP A 150 7.58 4.20 10.61
CA ASP A 150 8.37 3.03 10.97
C ASP A 150 7.56 2.10 11.88
N VAL A 151 8.03 0.87 12.01
CA VAL A 151 7.45 -0.15 12.89
C VAL A 151 8.54 -0.72 13.79
N ALA A 152 8.29 -0.77 15.10
CA ALA A 152 9.25 -1.34 16.05
C ALA A 152 9.48 -2.84 15.83
N ASN A 153 8.46 -3.56 15.34
CA ASN A 153 8.52 -4.98 15.02
C ASN A 153 7.59 -5.33 13.85
N GLU A 154 8.15 -5.63 12.68
CA GLU A 154 7.40 -6.04 11.48
C GLU A 154 6.71 -7.43 11.60
N SER A 155 7.02 -8.19 12.64
CA SER A 155 6.59 -9.58 12.82
C SER A 155 5.45 -9.75 13.84
N ALA A 156 5.00 -8.67 14.47
CA ALA A 156 3.91 -8.70 15.44
C ALA A 156 2.97 -7.50 15.22
N PRO A 157 1.67 -7.60 15.57
CA PRO A 157 0.83 -6.42 15.70
C PRO A 157 1.46 -5.47 16.72
N GLU A 158 1.25 -4.16 16.55
CA GLU A 158 1.76 -3.21 17.53
C GLU A 158 1.09 -3.42 18.88
N ASP A 159 1.84 -3.16 19.95
CA ASP A 159 1.32 -3.19 21.30
C ASP A 159 0.26 -2.09 21.46
N ILE A 160 -0.77 -2.34 22.28
CA ILE A 160 -1.91 -1.42 22.51
C ILE A 160 -1.43 -0.05 23.03
N THR A 161 -0.22 -0.02 23.59
CA THR A 161 0.38 1.13 24.27
C THR A 161 1.28 2.01 23.39
N SER A 162 1.50 1.69 22.11
CA SER A 162 2.35 2.48 21.19
C SER A 162 1.70 3.84 20.79
N ARG A 163 1.57 4.74 21.77
CA ARG A 163 0.85 6.01 21.67
C ARG A 163 1.54 7.08 20.83
N GLU A 164 2.77 6.85 20.36
CA GLU A 164 3.56 7.84 19.60
C GLU A 164 3.99 7.32 18.22
N VAL A 165 3.06 6.71 17.47
CA VAL A 165 3.36 6.33 16.09
C VAL A 165 3.36 7.56 15.20
N LYS A 166 4.54 7.90 14.68
CA LYS A 166 4.70 8.99 13.72
C LYS A 166 3.96 8.67 12.43
N ARG A 167 3.04 9.56 12.06
CA ARG A 167 2.26 9.45 10.84
C ARG A 167 3.13 9.83 9.65
N SER A 168 3.04 9.04 8.59
CA SER A 168 3.73 9.29 7.33
C SER A 168 2.73 9.69 6.25
N ARG A 169 3.24 10.21 5.13
CA ARG A 169 2.46 10.49 3.93
C ARG A 169 3.03 9.69 2.76
N ILE A 170 2.17 9.25 1.86
CA ILE A 170 2.60 8.69 0.57
C ILE A 170 2.58 9.77 -0.50
N ILE A 171 3.46 9.61 -1.49
CA ILE A 171 3.39 10.41 -2.72
C ILE A 171 2.15 9.93 -3.48
N PRO A 172 1.20 10.81 -3.85
CA PRO A 172 0.01 10.42 -4.60
C PRO A 172 0.38 9.76 -5.93
N THR A 173 -0.44 8.81 -6.36
CA THR A 173 -0.17 8.04 -7.58
C THR A 173 -0.06 8.91 -8.83
N HIS A 174 -0.90 9.93 -8.97
CA HIS A 174 -0.84 10.83 -10.13
C HIS A 174 0.52 11.55 -10.20
N VAL A 175 1.06 11.99 -9.06
CA VAL A 175 2.39 12.59 -8.95
C VAL A 175 3.47 11.58 -9.35
N LYS A 176 3.41 10.33 -8.83
CA LYS A 176 4.37 9.28 -9.21
C LYS A 176 4.36 8.99 -10.71
N LEU A 177 3.19 8.92 -11.32
CA LEU A 177 3.04 8.67 -12.76
C LEU A 177 3.60 9.83 -13.59
N GLU A 178 3.35 11.06 -13.16
CA GLU A 178 3.89 12.27 -13.79
C GLU A 178 5.41 12.31 -13.71
N VAL A 179 5.98 12.14 -12.52
CA VAL A 179 7.43 12.08 -12.28
C VAL A 179 8.06 10.97 -13.09
N TRP A 180 7.48 9.76 -13.08
CA TRP A 180 7.98 8.65 -13.88
C TRP A 180 8.02 8.99 -15.38
N LYS A 181 6.98 9.64 -15.89
CA LYS A 181 6.89 10.06 -17.30
C LYS A 181 7.94 11.14 -17.62
N ARG A 182 8.06 12.16 -16.75
CA ARG A 182 9.02 13.27 -16.88
C ARG A 182 10.46 12.76 -16.87
N ASP A 183 10.81 11.95 -15.88
CA ASP A 183 12.17 11.45 -15.64
C ASP A 183 12.49 10.21 -16.50
N LYS A 184 11.52 9.74 -17.29
CA LYS A 184 11.65 8.61 -18.23
C LYS A 184 12.11 7.31 -17.55
N GLY A 185 11.72 7.11 -16.30
CA GLY A 185 12.13 5.96 -15.49
C GLY A 185 13.64 5.88 -15.28
N ARG A 186 14.29 7.04 -15.08
CA ARG A 186 15.74 7.15 -14.88
C ARG A 186 16.07 8.10 -13.74
N CYS A 187 17.20 7.86 -13.10
CA CYS A 187 17.78 8.80 -12.16
C CYS A 187 18.07 10.13 -12.86
N VAL A 188 17.58 11.24 -12.31
CA VAL A 188 17.76 12.58 -12.90
C VAL A 188 19.22 13.06 -12.85
N THR A 189 20.02 12.52 -11.94
CA THR A 189 21.44 12.90 -11.77
C THR A 189 22.37 12.15 -12.72
N CYS A 190 22.20 10.83 -12.90
CA CYS A 190 23.14 10.02 -13.69
C CYS A 190 22.52 9.13 -14.77
N GLY A 191 21.19 9.14 -14.94
CA GLY A 191 20.52 8.35 -15.96
C GLY A 191 20.37 6.85 -15.67
N ALA A 192 20.79 6.37 -14.49
CA ALA A 192 20.61 4.98 -14.07
C ALA A 192 19.13 4.57 -14.12
N THR A 193 18.85 3.31 -14.45
CA THR A 193 17.48 2.77 -14.63
C THR A 193 17.09 1.76 -13.55
N ASP A 194 18.00 1.48 -12.64
CA ASP A 194 17.93 0.47 -11.59
C ASP A 194 17.97 1.11 -10.20
N GLU A 195 17.47 0.35 -9.22
CA GLU A 195 17.40 0.77 -7.81
C GLU A 195 16.87 2.19 -7.63
N LEU A 196 15.76 2.50 -8.32
CA LEU A 196 15.20 3.84 -8.36
C LEU A 196 14.31 4.11 -7.13
N HIS A 197 14.24 5.37 -6.74
CA HIS A 197 13.45 5.86 -5.63
C HIS A 197 12.73 7.14 -6.03
N PHE A 198 11.48 7.29 -5.62
CA PHE A 198 10.85 8.60 -5.58
C PHE A 198 11.38 9.37 -4.37
N ASP A 199 12.09 10.45 -4.61
CA ASP A 199 12.70 11.31 -3.59
C ASP A 199 12.12 12.73 -3.65
N HIS A 200 12.04 13.39 -2.50
CA HIS A 200 11.61 14.78 -2.39
C HIS A 200 12.80 15.73 -2.56
N ILE A 201 12.71 16.68 -3.49
CA ILE A 201 13.72 17.72 -3.68
C ILE A 201 13.88 18.55 -2.40
N VAL A 202 12.79 19.16 -1.94
CA VAL A 202 12.69 19.70 -0.58
C VAL A 202 12.14 18.60 0.32
N PRO A 203 12.90 18.12 1.32
CA PRO A 203 12.41 17.09 2.24
C PRO A 203 11.11 17.49 2.91
N TYR A 204 10.23 16.51 3.12
CA TYR A 204 8.95 16.73 3.79
C TYR A 204 9.13 17.34 5.20
N SER A 205 10.15 16.88 5.95
CA SER A 205 10.50 17.44 7.27
C SER A 205 10.85 18.93 7.25
N LYS A 206 11.11 19.49 6.07
CA LYS A 206 11.40 20.92 5.82
C LYS A 206 10.25 21.63 5.10
N GLY A 207 9.04 21.05 5.09
CA GLY A 207 7.85 21.62 4.46
C GLY A 207 7.67 21.30 2.98
N GLY A 208 8.47 20.40 2.42
CA GLY A 208 8.31 19.96 1.03
C GLY A 208 6.98 19.23 0.80
N THR A 209 6.29 19.56 -0.29
CA THR A 209 5.00 18.94 -0.63
C THR A 209 5.17 17.62 -1.38
N SER A 210 4.30 16.65 -1.08
CA SER A 210 4.16 15.40 -1.88
C SER A 210 3.16 15.54 -3.02
N LEU A 211 2.38 16.63 -3.06
CA LEU A 211 1.25 16.82 -3.97
C LEU A 211 1.65 17.40 -5.33
N LYS A 212 2.91 17.78 -5.50
CA LYS A 212 3.43 18.47 -6.67
C LYS A 212 4.60 17.70 -7.26
N ALA A 213 4.51 17.34 -8.53
CA ALA A 213 5.58 16.61 -9.22
C ALA A 213 6.88 17.41 -9.28
N GLU A 214 6.82 18.75 -9.22
CA GLU A 214 7.97 19.63 -9.21
C GLU A 214 8.83 19.45 -7.95
N ASN A 215 8.27 18.94 -6.85
CA ASN A 215 9.03 18.67 -5.62
C ASN A 215 9.46 17.19 -5.50
N ILE A 216 9.18 16.35 -6.50
CA ILE A 216 9.51 14.93 -6.49
C ILE A 216 10.40 14.60 -7.68
N GLN A 217 11.37 13.71 -7.50
CA GLN A 217 12.33 13.28 -8.51
C GLN A 217 12.63 11.79 -8.42
N LEU A 218 13.11 11.19 -9.51
CA LEU A 218 13.70 9.86 -9.49
C LEU A 218 15.21 9.93 -9.22
N LEU A 219 15.67 9.25 -8.17
CA LEU A 219 17.08 9.03 -7.87
C LEU A 219 17.39 7.53 -7.80
N CYS A 220 18.58 7.11 -8.24
CA CYS A 220 19.06 5.76 -7.92
C CYS A 220 19.54 5.70 -6.47
N ALA A 221 19.66 4.49 -5.91
CA ALA A 221 20.08 4.26 -4.53
C ALA A 221 21.34 5.06 -4.15
N ARG A 222 22.36 5.09 -5.02
CA ARG A 222 23.59 5.87 -4.82
C ARG A 222 23.31 7.36 -4.60
N HIS A 223 22.63 8.02 -5.53
CA HIS A 223 22.38 9.47 -5.43
C HIS A 223 21.38 9.80 -4.33
N ASN A 224 20.41 8.92 -4.07
CA ASN A 224 19.49 9.07 -2.95
C ASN A 224 20.24 9.08 -1.59
N LEU A 225 21.18 8.16 -1.42
CA LEU A 225 22.04 8.08 -0.22
C LEU A 225 23.01 9.27 -0.11
N GLU A 226 23.53 9.76 -1.22
CA GLU A 226 24.39 10.96 -1.26
C GLU A 226 23.62 12.23 -0.86
N LYS A 227 22.37 12.36 -1.32
CA LYS A 227 21.52 13.53 -1.02
C LYS A 227 21.11 13.59 0.46
N ARG A 228 20.69 12.47 1.06
CA ARG A 228 20.12 12.45 2.43
C ARG A 228 19.01 13.50 2.57
N ASP A 229 18.98 14.25 3.69
CA ASP A 229 18.05 15.37 3.94
C ASP A 229 18.54 16.72 3.39
N LYS A 230 19.52 16.76 2.48
CA LYS A 230 20.00 18.02 1.90
C LYS A 230 19.01 18.50 0.83
N ILE A 231 18.75 19.81 0.84
CA ILE A 231 18.02 20.49 -0.24
C ILE A 231 19.04 20.71 -1.37
N GLN A 232 18.68 20.37 -2.61
CA GLN A 232 19.44 20.67 -3.82
C GLN A 232 18.54 21.36 -4.83
#